data_AF-A0A962HDY4-F1
#
_entry.id   AF-A0A962HDY4-F1
#
_cell.length_a   1.000
_cell.length_b   1.000
_cell.length_c   1.000
_cell.angle_alpha   90.00
_cell.angle_beta   90.00
_cell.angle_gamma   90.00
#
_symmetry.space_group_name_H-M   'P 1'
#
loop_
_entity.id
_entity.type
_entity.pdbx_description
1 polymer ?
#
loop_
_entity_poly.entity_id
_entity_poly.type
_entity_poly.pdbx_seq_one_letter_code
_entity_poly.pdbx_strand_id
1 'polypeptide(L)'
;MLYTLLMIAFLFLALLILFISFKFLVKISWFLGWIRGNAGLLFLVLSVAFALTGYDFRHFKPVPKEKPVLTVSFQKKADNAFMVTLSDESGSETRQLVNGEEWIVFADTLNWSHQFSGIGFTQGYRFKQFSTRLKESGKTGSEDGEVLSLKPESLFGVDAWQVVSMIEQFLPVVQAGTVNPG
;
A
#
# COMPACT_ATOMS: atom_id res chain seq x y z
N MET A 1 20.20 21.96 -64.00
CA MET A 1 18.83 21.76 -64.52
C MET A 1 18.11 20.62 -63.78
N LEU A 2 18.58 19.37 -63.85
CA LEU A 2 17.92 18.22 -63.19
C LEU A 2 17.84 18.31 -61.65
N TYR A 3 18.95 18.65 -60.98
CA TYR A 3 18.99 18.76 -59.52
C TYR A 3 18.11 19.89 -58.96
N THR A 4 17.97 20.99 -59.71
CA THR A 4 17.08 22.11 -59.36
C THR A 4 15.62 21.68 -59.40
N LEU A 5 15.24 20.89 -60.41
CA LEU A 5 13.91 20.28 -60.51
C LEU A 5 13.63 19.31 -59.35
N LEU A 6 14.62 18.50 -58.98
CA LEU A 6 14.51 17.57 -57.86
C LEU A 6 14.36 18.31 -56.52
N MET A 7 15.14 19.37 -56.29
CA MET A 7 15.04 20.23 -55.12
C MET A 7 13.64 20.83 -55.00
N ILE A 8 13.10 21.38 -56.09
CA ILE A 8 11.75 21.97 -56.12
C ILE A 8 10.71 20.89 -55.82
N ALA A 9 10.82 19.70 -56.41
CA ALA A 9 9.92 18.58 -56.15
C ALA A 9 9.93 18.14 -54.68
N PHE A 10 11.10 18.02 -54.06
CA PHE A 10 11.22 17.70 -52.63
C PHE A 10 10.67 18.82 -51.74
N LEU A 11 10.87 20.08 -52.11
CA LEU A 11 10.34 21.22 -51.36
C LEU A 11 8.80 21.25 -51.40
N PHE A 12 8.21 20.98 -52.56
CA PHE A 12 6.75 20.81 -52.68
C PHE A 12 6.24 19.61 -51.89
N LEU A 13 6.94 18.48 -51.92
CA LEU A 13 6.57 17.28 -51.18
C LEU A 13 6.63 17.51 -49.66
N ALA A 14 7.69 18.17 -49.18
CA ALA A 14 7.83 18.55 -47.79
C ALA A 14 6.71 19.50 -47.34
N LEU A 15 6.37 20.49 -48.17
CA LEU A 15 5.31 21.46 -47.88
C LEU A 15 3.92 20.79 -47.88
N LEU A 16 3.70 19.79 -48.75
CA LEU A 16 2.49 18.98 -48.78
C LEU A 16 2.35 18.14 -47.50
N ILE A 17 3.42 17.45 -47.09
CA ILE A 17 3.43 16.65 -45.85
C ILE A 17 3.21 17.55 -44.63
N LEU A 18 3.83 18.72 -44.59
CA LEU A 18 3.68 19.70 -43.52
C LEU A 18 2.23 20.20 -43.43
N PHE A 19 1.61 20.52 -44.57
CA PHE A 19 0.21 20.95 -44.63
C PHE A 19 -0.76 19.86 -44.17
N ILE A 20 -0.54 18.61 -44.59
CA ILE A 20 -1.35 17.46 -44.15
C ILE A 20 -1.21 17.25 -42.64
N SER A 21 0.02 17.27 -42.13
CA SER A 21 0.32 17.10 -40.71
C SER A 21 -0.32 18.20 -39.86
N PHE A 22 -0.23 19.46 -40.30
CA PHE A 22 -0.88 20.59 -39.65
C PHE A 22 -2.40 20.44 -39.63
N LYS A 23 -3.01 20.02 -40.75
CA LYS A 23 -4.45 19.77 -40.83
C LYS A 23 -4.92 18.63 -39.92
N PHE A 24 -4.08 17.60 -39.73
CA PHE A 24 -4.34 16.52 -38.77
C PHE A 24 -4.22 17.00 -37.31
N LEU A 25 -3.23 17.85 -36.99
CA LEU A 25 -3.04 18.40 -35.66
C LEU A 25 -4.13 19.40 -35.25
N VAL A 26 -4.62 20.22 -36.18
CA VAL A 26 -5.66 21.24 -35.91
C VAL A 26 -7.05 20.61 -35.76
N LYS A 27 -7.25 19.36 -36.21
CA LYS A 27 -8.51 18.65 -35.93
C LYS A 27 -8.62 18.35 -34.44
N ILE A 28 -9.43 19.14 -33.75
CA ILE A 28 -9.75 19.00 -32.32
C ILE A 28 -10.20 17.57 -31.97
N SER A 29 -10.81 16.84 -32.91
CA SER A 29 -11.25 15.45 -32.73
C SER A 29 -10.11 14.46 -32.47
N TRP A 30 -8.92 14.67 -33.05
CA TRP A 30 -7.77 13.81 -32.80
C TRP A 30 -7.19 14.07 -31.41
N PHE A 31 -7.04 15.33 -31.03
CA PHE A 31 -6.58 15.73 -29.69
C PHE A 31 -7.57 15.29 -28.59
N LEU A 32 -8.88 15.49 -28.80
CA LEU A 32 -9.91 14.97 -27.88
C LEU A 32 -9.92 13.44 -27.85
N GLY A 33 -9.69 12.77 -28.98
CA GLY A 33 -9.55 11.31 -29.03
C GLY A 33 -8.35 10.83 -28.21
N TRP A 34 -7.22 11.52 -28.30
CA TRP A 34 -6.02 11.24 -27.51
C TRP A 34 -6.26 11.51 -26.02
N ILE A 35 -6.86 12.64 -25.63
CA ILE A 35 -7.23 12.92 -24.23
C ILE A 35 -8.19 11.85 -23.71
N ARG A 36 -9.20 11.46 -24.50
CA ARG A 36 -10.18 10.43 -24.11
C ARG A 36 -9.52 9.07 -23.92
N GLY A 37 -8.57 8.71 -24.79
CA GLY A 37 -7.77 7.50 -24.66
C GLY A 37 -6.91 7.51 -23.39
N ASN A 38 -6.20 8.61 -23.12
CA ASN A 38 -5.40 8.76 -21.90
C ASN A 38 -6.27 8.79 -20.65
N ALA A 39 -7.42 9.45 -20.67
CA ALA A 39 -8.37 9.45 -19.57
C ALA A 39 -8.90 8.02 -19.31
N GLY A 40 -9.24 7.28 -20.37
CA GLY A 40 -9.66 5.88 -20.26
C GLY A 40 -8.56 4.99 -19.67
N LEU A 41 -7.31 5.17 -20.11
CA LEU A 41 -6.17 4.45 -19.57
C LEU A 41 -5.89 4.82 -18.11
N LEU A 42 -6.02 6.10 -17.76
CA LEU A 42 -5.92 6.58 -16.38
C LEU A 42 -6.99 5.92 -15.50
N PHE A 43 -8.26 5.90 -15.94
CA PHE A 43 -9.33 5.23 -15.22
C PHE A 43 -9.11 3.72 -15.09
N LEU A 44 -8.54 3.07 -16.11
CA LEU A 44 -8.18 1.65 -16.06
C LEU A 44 -7.12 1.39 -14.99
N VAL A 45 -6.04 2.17 -14.99
CA VAL A 45 -4.96 2.07 -13.99
C VAL A 45 -5.53 2.32 -12.58
N LEU A 46 -6.37 3.34 -12.44
CA LEU A 46 -7.02 3.65 -11.18
C LEU A 46 -7.89 2.48 -10.71
N SER A 47 -8.70 1.91 -11.60
CA SER A 47 -9.57 0.76 -11.29
C SER A 47 -8.77 -0.45 -10.80
N VAL A 48 -7.64 -0.75 -11.44
CA VAL A 48 -6.73 -1.84 -11.00
C VAL A 48 -6.14 -1.53 -9.64
N ALA A 49 -5.69 -0.30 -9.40
CA ALA A 49 -5.14 0.13 -8.10
C ALA A 49 -6.18 0.01 -6.98
N PHE A 50 -7.43 0.44 -7.23
CA PHE A 50 -8.54 0.29 -6.29
C PHE A 50 -8.87 -1.19 -6.02
N ALA A 51 -8.85 -2.04 -7.04
CA ALA A 51 -9.09 -3.48 -6.88
C ALA A 51 -8.01 -4.17 -6.02
N LEU A 52 -6.73 -3.85 -6.26
CA LEU A 52 -5.60 -4.36 -5.46
C LEU A 52 -5.69 -3.87 -4.01
N THR A 53 -5.95 -2.58 -3.82
CA THR A 53 -6.12 -1.99 -2.49
C THR A 53 -7.29 -2.66 -1.75
N GLY A 54 -8.45 -2.81 -2.40
CA GLY A 54 -9.62 -3.47 -1.82
C GLY A 54 -9.39 -4.95 -1.50
N TYR A 55 -8.52 -5.63 -2.24
CA TYR A 55 -8.11 -6.99 -1.91
C TYR A 55 -7.34 -7.04 -0.58
N ASP A 56 -6.38 -6.12 -0.38
CA ASP A 56 -5.57 -6.06 0.84
C ASP A 56 -6.38 -5.60 2.07
N PHE A 57 -7.43 -4.78 1.86
CA PHE A 57 -8.38 -4.40 2.90
C PHE A 57 -9.06 -5.58 3.62
N ARG A 58 -9.11 -6.77 2.98
CA ARG A 58 -9.66 -7.99 3.60
C ARG A 58 -8.90 -8.45 4.84
N HIS A 59 -7.66 -8.00 5.01
CA HIS A 59 -6.84 -8.33 6.17
C HIS A 59 -7.09 -7.43 7.38
N PHE A 60 -7.82 -6.32 7.21
CA PHE A 60 -8.19 -5.46 8.33
C PHE A 60 -9.40 -6.02 9.05
N LYS A 61 -9.25 -6.21 10.36
CA LYS A 61 -10.32 -6.65 11.23
C LYS A 61 -10.87 -5.47 12.02
N PRO A 62 -12.19 -5.41 12.28
CA PRO A 62 -12.75 -4.39 13.14
C PRO A 62 -12.22 -4.59 14.57
N VAL A 63 -11.84 -3.51 15.24
CA VAL A 63 -11.43 -3.54 16.65
C VAL A 63 -12.66 -3.87 17.52
N PRO A 64 -12.71 -5.03 18.20
CA PRO A 64 -13.76 -5.34 19.16
C PRO A 64 -13.60 -4.46 20.41
N LYS A 65 -14.70 -3.89 20.91
CA LYS A 65 -14.68 -2.97 22.05
C LYS A 65 -14.33 -3.64 23.39
N GLU A 66 -14.50 -4.95 23.51
CA GLU A 66 -14.47 -5.66 24.79
C GLU A 66 -13.75 -7.03 24.74
N LYS A 67 -13.05 -7.35 23.64
CA LYS A 67 -12.37 -8.64 23.47
C LYS A 67 -10.89 -8.46 23.10
N PRO A 68 -9.99 -9.34 23.59
CA PRO A 68 -8.60 -9.30 23.20
C PRO A 68 -8.45 -9.63 21.72
N VAL A 69 -7.86 -8.69 20.97
CA VAL A 69 -7.62 -8.79 19.52
C VAL A 69 -6.57 -9.82 19.13
N LEU A 70 -5.66 -10.17 20.04
CA LEU A 70 -4.60 -11.14 19.84
C LEU A 70 -4.18 -11.71 21.19
N THR A 71 -4.10 -13.04 21.26
CA THR A 71 -3.56 -13.72 22.44
C THR A 71 -2.14 -14.16 22.14
N VAL A 72 -1.19 -13.60 22.89
CA VAL A 72 0.22 -13.97 22.82
C VAL A 72 0.52 -14.91 23.99
N SER A 73 0.84 -16.17 23.69
CA SER A 73 1.20 -17.17 24.70
C SER A 73 2.69 -17.48 24.64
N PHE A 74 3.35 -17.44 25.80
CA PHE A 74 4.78 -17.70 25.92
C PHE A 74 5.02 -19.04 26.62
N GLN A 75 5.87 -19.87 26.02
CA GLN A 75 6.34 -21.10 26.65
C GLN A 75 7.88 -21.09 26.66
N LYS A 76 8.49 -21.01 27.86
CA LYS A 76 9.94 -21.08 28.02
C LYS A 76 10.45 -22.43 27.51
N LYS A 77 11.40 -22.42 26.57
CA LYS A 77 12.04 -23.63 26.02
C LYS A 77 13.49 -23.80 26.52
N ALA A 78 14.24 -22.69 26.65
CA ALA A 78 15.59 -22.68 27.19
C ALA A 78 15.87 -21.32 27.87
N ASP A 79 17.11 -21.11 28.34
CA ASP A 79 17.52 -19.78 28.81
C ASP A 79 17.56 -18.81 27.62
N ASN A 80 16.78 -17.74 27.73
CA ASN A 80 16.52 -16.72 26.71
C ASN A 80 15.82 -17.18 25.42
N ALA A 81 15.30 -18.43 25.36
CA ALA A 81 14.51 -18.93 24.23
C ALA A 81 13.05 -19.20 24.63
N PHE A 82 12.12 -18.50 23.97
CA PHE A 82 10.69 -18.60 24.22
C PHE A 82 9.96 -19.06 22.95
N MET A 83 9.09 -20.05 23.09
CA MET A 83 8.11 -20.38 22.05
C MET A 83 6.96 -19.39 22.17
N VAL A 84 6.82 -18.51 21.19
CA VAL A 84 5.73 -17.54 21.09
C VAL A 84 4.65 -18.15 20.21
N THR A 85 3.45 -18.29 20.77
CA THR A 85 2.25 -18.70 20.03
C THR A 85 1.35 -17.48 19.91
N LEU A 86 1.11 -17.06 18.67
CA LEU A 86 0.21 -15.98 18.32
C LEU A 86 -1.10 -16.59 17.85
N SER A 87 -2.17 -16.38 18.61
CA SER A 87 -3.52 -16.80 18.25
C SER A 87 -4.38 -15.57 17.97
N ASP A 88 -4.85 -15.48 16.73
CA ASP A 88 -5.83 -14.49 16.28
C ASP A 88 -7.26 -15.01 16.54
N GLU A 89 -8.26 -14.13 16.61
CA GLU A 89 -9.69 -14.45 16.74
C GLU A 89 -10.20 -15.37 15.63
N SER A 90 -9.53 -15.40 14.47
CA SER A 90 -9.88 -16.32 13.36
C SER A 90 -9.36 -17.75 13.55
N GLY A 91 -8.72 -18.07 14.68
CA GLY A 91 -8.20 -19.41 14.98
C GLY A 91 -6.91 -19.77 14.24
N SER A 92 -6.25 -18.79 13.62
CA SER A 92 -4.92 -18.98 13.03
C SER A 92 -3.88 -18.91 14.14
N GLU A 93 -3.15 -20.00 14.35
CA GLU A 93 -2.04 -20.09 15.29
C GLU A 93 -0.72 -20.07 14.54
N THR A 94 0.11 -19.06 14.80
CA THR A 94 1.51 -19.05 14.35
C THR A 94 2.41 -19.29 15.55
N ARG A 95 3.29 -20.29 15.44
CA ARG A 95 4.24 -20.66 16.49
C ARG A 95 5.64 -20.41 16.01
N GLN A 96 6.41 -19.62 16.75
CA GLN A 96 7.80 -19.38 16.42
C GLN A 96 8.65 -19.36 17.68
N LEU A 97 9.84 -19.95 17.56
CA LEU A 97 10.86 -19.85 18.59
C LEU A 97 11.54 -18.50 18.42
N VAL A 98 11.51 -17.67 19.45
CA VAL A 98 12.12 -16.34 19.43
C VAL A 98 13.05 -16.20 20.63
N ASN A 99 14.20 -15.58 20.41
CA ASN A 99 15.17 -15.31 21.47
C ASN A 99 15.09 -13.85 21.92
N GLY A 100 14.91 -13.61 23.22
CA GLY A 100 14.84 -12.25 23.75
C GLY A 100 14.30 -12.17 25.16
N GLU A 101 14.53 -11.02 25.81
CA GLU A 101 14.14 -10.74 27.19
C GLU A 101 12.98 -9.76 27.27
N GLU A 102 12.84 -8.90 26.27
CA GLU A 102 11.72 -7.98 26.09
C GLU A 102 11.02 -8.26 24.75
N TRP A 103 9.72 -8.06 24.71
CA TRP A 103 8.90 -8.25 23.52
C TRP A 103 8.08 -6.98 23.24
N ILE A 104 7.92 -6.66 21.95
CA ILE A 104 7.18 -5.51 21.47
C ILE A 104 6.32 -5.95 20.29
N VAL A 105 5.03 -5.61 20.32
CA VAL A 105 4.10 -5.84 19.22
C VAL A 105 3.84 -4.51 18.53
N PHE A 106 3.79 -4.48 17.20
CA PHE A 106 3.34 -3.31 16.46
C PHE A 106 2.09 -3.64 15.66
N ALA A 107 1.09 -2.78 15.75
CA ALA A 107 -0.15 -2.86 15.01
C ALA A 107 -0.37 -1.59 14.20
N ASP A 108 -0.81 -1.75 12.95
CA ASP A 108 -1.30 -0.64 12.14
C ASP A 108 -2.80 -0.47 12.41
N THR A 109 -3.22 0.77 12.64
CA THR A 109 -4.62 1.14 12.89
C THR A 109 -5.14 2.03 11.78
N LEU A 110 -6.44 1.88 11.51
CA LEU A 110 -7.20 2.71 10.60
C LEU A 110 -8.36 3.34 11.37
N ASN A 111 -8.28 4.65 11.55
CA ASN A 111 -9.29 5.44 12.23
C ASN A 111 -10.09 6.23 11.19
N TRP A 112 -11.40 5.99 11.12
CA TRP A 112 -12.28 6.78 10.27
C TRP A 112 -12.62 8.10 10.96
N SER A 113 -12.78 9.17 10.17
CA SER A 113 -13.22 10.46 10.70
C SER A 113 -14.64 10.35 11.29
N HIS A 114 -14.97 11.24 12.23
CA HIS A 114 -16.22 11.19 13.00
C HIS A 114 -17.48 11.19 12.11
N GLN A 115 -17.43 11.79 10.92
CA GLN A 115 -18.52 11.82 9.96
C GLN A 115 -18.84 10.42 9.40
N PHE A 116 -17.83 9.56 9.23
CA PHE A 116 -18.00 8.21 8.69
C PHE A 116 -18.23 7.17 9.78
N SER A 117 -17.71 7.40 10.98
CA SER A 117 -17.98 6.56 12.15
C SER A 117 -19.48 6.48 12.50
N GLY A 118 -20.25 7.55 12.23
CA GLY A 118 -21.70 7.58 12.42
C GLY A 118 -22.51 6.70 11.47
N ILE A 119 -21.92 6.23 10.38
CA ILE A 119 -22.59 5.44 9.32
C ILE A 119 -22.24 3.94 9.41
N GLY A 120 -21.57 3.52 10.49
CA GLY A 120 -21.21 2.12 10.74
C GLY A 120 -19.78 1.72 10.36
N PHE A 121 -18.95 2.66 9.91
CA PHE A 121 -17.51 2.40 9.75
C PHE A 121 -16.86 2.29 11.13
N THR A 122 -16.22 1.15 11.40
CA THR A 122 -15.54 0.88 12.67
C THR A 122 -14.03 0.98 12.48
N GLN A 123 -13.33 1.27 13.57
CA GLN A 123 -11.87 1.29 13.58
C GLN A 123 -11.33 -0.07 13.15
N GLY A 124 -10.42 -0.08 12.18
CA GLY A 124 -9.75 -1.28 11.71
C GLY A 124 -8.37 -1.43 12.33
N TYR A 125 -7.93 -2.67 12.55
CA TYR A 125 -6.55 -2.97 12.93
C TYR A 125 -5.99 -4.11 12.10
N ARG A 126 -4.66 -4.14 11.99
CA ARG A 126 -3.88 -5.28 11.53
C ARG A 126 -2.54 -5.35 12.26
N PHE A 127 -2.02 -6.56 12.48
CA PHE A 127 -0.69 -6.72 13.06
C PHE A 127 0.39 -6.55 12.00
N LYS A 128 1.43 -5.78 12.33
CA LYS A 128 2.53 -5.46 11.42
C LYS A 128 3.72 -6.36 11.66
N GLN A 129 4.21 -6.36 12.90
CA GLN A 129 5.42 -7.08 13.28
C GLN A 129 5.45 -7.36 14.78
N PHE A 130 6.12 -8.44 15.12
CA PHE A 130 6.53 -8.78 16.47
C PHE A 130 8.06 -8.66 16.54
N SER A 131 8.57 -7.94 17.52
CA SER A 131 10.00 -7.77 17.73
C SER A 131 10.36 -8.22 19.13
N THR A 132 11.52 -8.85 19.26
CA THR A 132 12.15 -9.10 20.55
C THR A 132 13.33 -8.16 20.77
N ARG A 133 13.84 -8.07 21.99
CA ARG A 133 15.05 -7.32 22.33
C ARG A 133 15.82 -8.01 23.45
N LEU A 134 17.15 -7.92 23.40
CA LEU A 134 18.06 -8.28 24.51
C LEU A 134 18.38 -7.05 25.35
N LYS A 135 18.30 -7.14 26.69
CA LYS A 135 18.55 -6.01 27.60
C LYS A 135 19.97 -5.46 27.55
N GLU A 136 20.94 -6.30 27.17
CA GLU A 136 22.35 -5.92 27.11
C GLU A 136 22.69 -5.04 25.90
N SER A 137 21.81 -5.00 24.89
CA SER A 137 21.97 -4.12 23.75
C SER A 137 21.46 -2.72 24.10
N GLY A 138 22.38 -1.81 24.44
CA GLY A 138 22.11 -0.43 24.83
C GLY A 138 21.50 0.46 23.73
N LYS A 139 20.84 -0.09 22.71
CA LYS A 139 20.13 0.67 21.67
C LYS A 139 18.62 0.64 21.86
N THR A 140 17.99 1.71 21.37
CA THR A 140 16.56 1.97 21.48
C THR A 140 15.90 1.69 20.12
N GLY A 141 15.18 0.58 19.99
CA GLY A 141 14.39 0.25 18.79
C GLY A 141 14.34 -1.26 18.48
N SER A 142 13.64 -1.64 17.42
CA SER A 142 13.60 -3.03 16.92
C SER A 142 14.88 -3.45 16.17
N GLU A 143 15.96 -2.66 16.25
CA GLU A 143 17.16 -2.83 15.41
C GLU A 143 18.13 -3.91 15.89
N ASP A 144 18.04 -4.33 17.15
CA ASP A 144 18.96 -5.32 17.75
C ASP A 144 18.32 -6.68 18.05
N GLY A 145 17.09 -6.92 17.56
CA GLY A 145 16.29 -8.09 17.92
C GLY A 145 15.81 -8.94 16.74
N GLU A 146 15.24 -10.10 17.05
CA GLU A 146 14.58 -10.94 16.03
C GLU A 146 13.22 -10.35 15.70
N VAL A 147 13.03 -9.97 14.42
CA VAL A 147 11.81 -9.36 13.89
C VAL A 147 11.02 -10.41 13.12
N LEU A 148 9.84 -10.75 13.62
CA LEU A 148 8.86 -11.57 12.95
C LEU A 148 7.83 -10.66 12.26
N SER A 149 7.83 -10.67 10.93
CA SER A 149 6.79 -10.01 10.15
C SER A 149 5.48 -10.79 10.26
N LEU A 150 4.43 -10.14 10.76
CA LEU A 150 3.07 -10.69 10.85
C LEU A 150 2.17 -10.22 9.71
N LYS A 151 2.77 -9.47 8.76
CA LYS A 151 2.07 -8.91 7.63
C LYS A 151 1.66 -10.03 6.65
N PRO A 152 0.38 -10.13 6.27
CA PRO A 152 -0.06 -11.05 5.23
C PRO A 152 0.60 -10.71 3.88
N GLU A 153 0.82 -11.71 3.04
CA GLU A 153 1.46 -11.55 1.74
C GLU A 153 0.64 -10.62 0.84
N SER A 154 1.14 -9.42 0.59
CA SER A 154 0.47 -8.44 -0.27
C SER A 154 0.71 -8.77 -1.74
N LEU A 155 -0.37 -8.90 -2.53
CA LEU A 155 -0.27 -9.07 -3.98
C LEU A 155 0.48 -7.88 -4.61
N PHE A 156 1.54 -8.19 -5.37
CA PHE A 156 2.37 -7.23 -6.09
C PHE A 156 3.02 -6.13 -5.23
N GLY A 157 3.13 -6.33 -3.90
CA GLY A 157 3.74 -5.36 -2.99
C GLY A 157 2.87 -4.12 -2.71
N VAL A 158 1.61 -4.11 -3.15
CA VAL A 158 0.68 -3.00 -2.88
C VAL A 158 0.08 -3.20 -1.49
N ASP A 159 0.43 -2.31 -0.57
CA ASP A 159 -0.07 -2.30 0.80
C ASP A 159 -1.16 -1.23 0.96
N ALA A 160 -2.38 -1.64 1.33
CA ALA A 160 -3.50 -0.73 1.53
C ALA A 160 -3.21 0.33 2.58
N TRP A 161 -2.46 0.02 3.64
CA TRP A 161 -2.09 1.02 4.65
C TRP A 161 -1.14 2.08 4.09
N GLN A 162 -0.21 1.68 3.21
CA GLN A 162 0.68 2.62 2.56
C GLN A 162 -0.09 3.55 1.61
N VAL A 163 -1.07 3.00 0.89
CA VAL A 163 -1.99 3.80 0.06
C VAL A 163 -2.82 4.76 0.92
N VAL A 164 -3.38 4.29 2.03
CA VAL A 164 -4.21 5.13 2.92
C VAL A 164 -3.37 6.23 3.58
N SER A 165 -2.18 5.92 4.09
CA SER A 165 -1.28 6.92 4.69
C SER A 165 -0.82 7.97 3.67
N MET A 166 -0.68 7.61 2.39
CA MET A 166 -0.43 8.58 1.32
C MET A 166 -1.65 9.46 1.05
N ILE A 167 -2.86 8.89 1.05
CA ILE A 167 -4.12 9.61 0.78
C ILE A 167 -4.51 10.51 1.95
N GLU A 168 -4.23 10.12 3.19
CA GLU A 168 -4.51 10.92 4.40
C GLU A 168 -3.96 12.35 4.29
N GLN A 169 -2.79 12.51 3.67
CA GLN A 169 -2.16 13.82 3.44
C GLN A 169 -3.04 14.76 2.58
N PHE A 170 -3.88 14.20 1.72
CA PHE A 170 -4.75 14.94 0.81
C PHE A 170 -6.22 14.97 1.27
N LEU A 171 -6.69 13.91 1.95
CA LEU A 171 -8.06 13.76 2.41
C LEU A 171 -8.06 13.25 3.86
N PRO A 172 -8.35 14.11 4.87
CA PRO A 172 -8.38 13.73 6.28
C PRO A 172 -9.66 12.97 6.67
N VAL A 173 -10.09 12.04 5.82
CA VAL A 173 -11.26 11.17 6.01
C VAL A 173 -10.89 9.90 6.78
N VAL A 174 -9.65 9.44 6.63
CA VAL A 174 -9.10 8.25 7.29
C VAL A 174 -7.71 8.59 7.82
N GLN A 175 -7.44 8.21 9.05
CA GLN A 175 -6.14 8.37 9.69
C GLN A 175 -5.48 7.01 9.83
N ALA A 176 -4.26 6.90 9.32
CA ALA A 176 -3.42 5.72 9.45
C ALA A 176 -2.44 5.92 10.62
N GLY A 177 -2.50 5.03 11.61
CA GLY A 177 -1.59 5.03 12.75
C GLY A 177 -0.79 3.74 12.81
N THR A 178 0.37 3.78 13.45
CA THR A 178 1.03 2.59 13.98
C THR A 178 1.09 2.75 15.50
N VAL A 179 0.62 1.74 16.22
CA VAL A 179 0.60 1.71 17.69
C VAL A 179 1.36 0.50 18.21
N ASN A 180 2.00 0.67 19.36
CA ASN A 180 2.48 -0.42 20.18
C ASN A 180 1.44 -0.66 21.29
N PRO A 181 0.69 -1.77 21.27
CA PRO A 181 -0.33 -2.06 22.28
C PRO A 181 0.24 -2.58 23.61
N GLY A 182 1.57 -2.51 23.81
CA GLY A 182 2.27 -2.93 25.03
C GLY A 182 1.99 -2.07 26.25
#